data_AF-A0A3C0GA93-F1
#
_entry.id   AF-A0A3C0GA93-F1
#
_cell.length_a   1.000
_cell.length_b   1.000
_cell.length_c   1.000
_cell.angle_alpha   90.00
_cell.angle_beta   90.00
_cell.angle_gamma   90.00
#
_symmetry.space_group_name_H-M   'P 1'
#
loop_
_entity.id
_entity.type
_entity.pdbx_description
1 polymer ?
#
loop_
_entity_poly.entity_id
_entity_poly.type
_entity_poly.pdbx_seq_one_letter_code
_entity_poly.pdbx_strand_id
1 'polypeptide(L)'
;EEDYKGKDVNGKLIIVKGGTSEASDARAVYNAHKEKQELAIKNGAIGLLEMTLLEEDWWTRVSHFMEEGVKIPDTKDEQMPKPDFIHLWVNSSANKLATFNNAKLAYAIETDGIKEETLETQNVIGVLEGTDPKLKEEFIMYSAHYDHVGIGKPDAVGDSIYNGARDNAIGTTAVLSMAENIGKFPTKRSAIFIFFTGEEKGLLGSQYYVEHPIFPLKQIVYGFNTDGGGYNNTKLATV
;
A
#
# COMPACT_ATOMS: atom_id res chain seq x y z
N GLU A 1 -15.46 -12.40 -14.28
CA GLU A 1 -15.96 -13.79 -14.44
C GLU A 1 -16.24 -14.17 -15.90
N GLU A 2 -16.83 -13.29 -16.72
CA GLU A 2 -17.12 -13.61 -18.13
C GLU A 2 -15.92 -14.08 -18.95
N ASP A 3 -14.71 -13.56 -18.66
CA ASP A 3 -13.46 -13.93 -19.33
C ASP A 3 -13.09 -15.42 -19.24
N TYR A 4 -13.64 -16.14 -18.24
CA TYR A 4 -13.41 -17.58 -18.04
C TYR A 4 -14.46 -18.45 -18.73
N LYS A 5 -15.57 -17.87 -19.20
CA LYS A 5 -16.68 -18.63 -19.78
C LYS A 5 -16.20 -19.39 -21.02
N GLY A 6 -16.34 -20.71 -20.99
CA GLY A 6 -15.93 -21.60 -22.09
C GLY A 6 -14.42 -21.81 -22.23
N LYS A 7 -13.62 -21.38 -21.26
CA LYS A 7 -12.16 -21.61 -21.23
C LYS A 7 -11.80 -22.57 -20.10
N ASP A 8 -11.03 -23.61 -20.43
CA ASP A 8 -10.41 -24.48 -19.43
C ASP A 8 -9.06 -23.90 -19.01
N VAL A 9 -8.98 -23.43 -17.77
CA VAL A 9 -7.76 -22.85 -17.18
C VAL A 9 -7.16 -23.75 -16.10
N ASN A 10 -7.76 -24.91 -15.83
CA ASN A 10 -7.33 -25.77 -14.74
C ASN A 10 -5.92 -26.31 -14.99
N GLY A 11 -5.03 -26.17 -14.01
CA GLY A 11 -3.63 -26.60 -14.13
C GLY A 11 -2.78 -25.74 -15.08
N LYS A 12 -3.25 -24.55 -15.48
CA LYS A 12 -2.55 -23.66 -16.41
C LYS A 12 -2.14 -22.37 -15.74
N LEU A 13 -1.03 -21.82 -16.20
CA LEU A 13 -0.68 -20.44 -15.96
C LEU A 13 -1.34 -19.58 -17.03
N ILE A 14 -2.10 -18.57 -16.60
CA ILE A 14 -2.94 -17.77 -17.49
C ILE A 14 -2.38 -16.36 -17.64
N ILE A 15 -2.59 -15.78 -18.82
CA ILE A 15 -2.20 -14.40 -19.14
C ILE A 15 -3.48 -13.58 -19.21
N VAL A 16 -3.53 -12.48 -18.46
CA VAL A 16 -4.66 -11.53 -18.47
C VAL A 16 -4.17 -10.12 -18.70
N LYS A 17 -5.09 -9.24 -19.12
CA LYS A 17 -4.83 -7.80 -19.11
C LYS A 17 -4.95 -7.27 -17.67
N GLY A 18 -3.99 -6.47 -17.22
CA GLY A 18 -4.07 -5.75 -15.95
C GLY A 18 -5.13 -4.65 -15.96
N GLY A 19 -5.67 -4.31 -14.79
CA GLY A 19 -6.74 -3.31 -14.63
C GLY A 19 -8.15 -3.86 -14.85
N THR A 20 -9.13 -2.99 -14.94
CA THR A 20 -10.54 -3.37 -15.10
C THR A 20 -10.96 -3.35 -16.58
N SER A 21 -12.23 -3.65 -16.85
CA SER A 21 -12.83 -3.46 -18.18
C SER A 21 -12.85 -1.98 -18.60
N GLU A 22 -12.82 -1.07 -17.65
CA GLU A 22 -13.02 0.38 -17.86
C GLU A 22 -11.70 1.16 -17.81
N ALA A 23 -10.69 0.67 -17.07
CA ALA A 23 -9.47 1.41 -16.80
C ALA A 23 -8.25 0.48 -16.73
N SER A 24 -7.12 0.95 -17.26
CA SER A 24 -5.84 0.23 -17.23
C SER A 24 -4.66 1.10 -16.79
N ASP A 25 -4.94 2.22 -16.14
CA ASP A 25 -3.92 3.03 -15.46
C ASP A 25 -3.39 2.33 -14.20
N ALA A 26 -2.31 2.87 -13.62
CA ALA A 26 -1.62 2.27 -12.48
C ALA A 26 -2.55 1.99 -11.29
N ARG A 27 -3.49 2.91 -11.00
CA ARG A 27 -4.41 2.76 -9.87
C ARG A 27 -5.43 1.67 -10.14
N ALA A 28 -5.97 1.60 -11.35
CA ALA A 28 -6.91 0.54 -11.74
C ALA A 28 -6.25 -0.85 -11.70
N VAL A 29 -5.00 -0.96 -12.20
CA VAL A 29 -4.22 -2.21 -12.14
C VAL A 29 -4.00 -2.63 -10.68
N TYR A 30 -3.53 -1.71 -9.84
CA TYR A 30 -3.27 -1.97 -8.43
C TYR A 30 -4.54 -2.37 -7.66
N ASN A 31 -5.67 -1.70 -7.88
CA ASN A 31 -6.88 -2.04 -7.14
C ASN A 31 -7.48 -3.40 -7.56
N ALA A 32 -7.30 -3.81 -8.81
CA ALA A 32 -7.96 -5.00 -9.37
C ALA A 32 -7.14 -6.30 -9.24
N HIS A 33 -5.84 -6.24 -8.94
CA HIS A 33 -4.96 -7.40 -9.02
C HIS A 33 -5.36 -8.53 -8.06
N LYS A 34 -5.77 -8.19 -6.82
CA LYS A 34 -6.10 -9.17 -5.79
C LYS A 34 -7.35 -9.97 -6.17
N GLU A 35 -8.39 -9.29 -6.63
CA GLU A 35 -9.61 -9.94 -7.10
C GLU A 35 -9.34 -10.85 -8.31
N LYS A 36 -8.48 -10.41 -9.25
CA LYS A 36 -8.07 -11.24 -10.40
C LYS A 36 -7.32 -12.50 -9.97
N GLN A 37 -6.41 -12.37 -9.01
CA GLN A 37 -5.67 -13.49 -8.45
C GLN A 37 -6.61 -14.50 -7.78
N GLU A 38 -7.52 -14.03 -6.93
CA GLU A 38 -8.53 -14.86 -6.27
C GLU A 38 -9.42 -15.58 -7.29
N LEU A 39 -9.84 -14.89 -8.35
CA LEU A 39 -10.65 -15.47 -9.41
C LEU A 39 -9.89 -16.52 -10.23
N ALA A 40 -8.60 -16.30 -10.51
CA ALA A 40 -7.75 -17.26 -11.20
C ALA A 40 -7.61 -18.55 -10.38
N ILE A 41 -7.32 -18.43 -9.08
CA ILE A 41 -7.22 -19.54 -8.14
C ILE A 41 -8.54 -20.32 -8.08
N LYS A 42 -9.67 -19.62 -7.95
CA LYS A 42 -11.02 -20.21 -7.89
C LYS A 42 -11.35 -21.04 -9.13
N ASN A 43 -10.86 -20.64 -10.31
CA ASN A 43 -11.07 -21.36 -11.57
C ASN A 43 -10.03 -22.45 -11.85
N GLY A 44 -9.09 -22.71 -10.93
CA GLY A 44 -8.11 -23.80 -11.03
C GLY A 44 -6.81 -23.44 -11.75
N ALA A 45 -6.57 -22.17 -12.04
CA ALA A 45 -5.26 -21.74 -12.56
C ALA A 45 -4.16 -22.01 -11.51
N ILE A 46 -2.96 -22.30 -11.98
CA ILE A 46 -1.75 -22.50 -11.14
C ILE A 46 -0.84 -21.27 -11.14
N GLY A 47 -1.17 -20.25 -11.93
CA GLY A 47 -0.48 -18.97 -11.93
C GLY A 47 -1.17 -17.93 -12.81
N LEU A 48 -0.81 -16.66 -12.61
CA LEU A 48 -1.37 -15.48 -13.25
C LEU A 48 -0.26 -14.54 -13.70
N LEU A 49 -0.23 -14.23 -15.00
CA LEU A 49 0.58 -13.16 -15.59
C LEU A 49 -0.35 -12.01 -15.95
N GLU A 50 -0.23 -10.89 -15.23
CA GLU A 50 -0.94 -9.66 -15.54
C GLU A 50 -0.11 -8.78 -16.45
N MET A 51 -0.57 -8.65 -17.68
CA MET A 51 0.04 -7.82 -18.70
C MET A 51 -0.44 -6.38 -18.52
N THR A 52 0.44 -5.52 -18.05
CA THR A 52 0.14 -4.10 -17.82
C THR A 52 0.55 -3.28 -19.04
N LEU A 53 -0.10 -2.12 -19.21
CA LEU A 53 0.15 -1.16 -20.29
C LEU A 53 0.51 0.20 -19.68
N LEU A 54 1.35 0.17 -18.66
CA LEU A 54 1.73 1.38 -17.93
C LEU A 54 2.81 2.11 -18.71
N GLU A 55 2.73 3.43 -18.72
CA GLU A 55 3.85 4.26 -19.17
C GLU A 55 5.11 3.93 -18.37
N GLU A 56 6.28 4.08 -18.99
CA GLU A 56 7.56 3.63 -18.45
C GLU A 56 7.85 4.23 -17.06
N ASP A 57 7.49 5.50 -16.85
CA ASP A 57 7.61 6.19 -15.56
C ASP A 57 6.73 5.55 -14.48
N TRP A 58 5.51 5.16 -14.82
CA TRP A 58 4.58 4.50 -13.91
C TRP A 58 5.00 3.07 -13.59
N TRP A 59 5.46 2.33 -14.60
CA TRP A 59 6.00 1.00 -14.40
C TRP A 59 7.21 1.02 -13.48
N THR A 60 8.13 1.98 -13.69
CA THR A 60 9.33 2.12 -12.86
C THR A 60 8.98 2.34 -11.39
N ARG A 61 7.93 3.12 -11.09
CA ARG A 61 7.42 3.33 -9.74
C ARG A 61 6.80 2.06 -9.16
N VAL A 62 5.89 1.44 -9.90
CA VAL A 62 5.19 0.22 -9.47
C VAL A 62 6.18 -0.93 -9.22
N SER A 63 7.11 -1.17 -10.15
CA SER A 63 8.10 -2.23 -9.99
C SER A 63 9.01 -1.95 -8.81
N HIS A 64 9.38 -0.70 -8.56
CA HIS A 64 10.19 -0.33 -7.40
C HIS A 64 9.49 -0.64 -6.07
N PHE A 65 8.19 -0.37 -5.94
CA PHE A 65 7.42 -0.76 -4.74
C PHE A 65 7.33 -2.28 -4.57
N MET A 66 7.44 -3.05 -5.65
CA MET A 66 7.32 -4.52 -5.65
C MET A 66 8.65 -5.28 -5.54
N GLU A 67 9.77 -4.69 -5.96
CA GLU A 67 11.08 -5.36 -6.06
C GLU A 67 11.74 -5.61 -4.69
N GLU A 68 11.44 -4.81 -3.65
CA GLU A 68 12.00 -4.98 -2.30
C GLU A 68 10.97 -4.64 -1.21
N GLY A 69 10.07 -5.59 -0.95
CA GLY A 69 9.09 -5.50 0.13
C GLY A 69 9.62 -6.17 1.39
N VAL A 70 9.98 -5.40 2.42
CA VAL A 70 10.06 -5.95 3.77
C VAL A 70 8.65 -5.95 4.35
N LYS A 71 8.17 -7.12 4.77
CA LYS A 71 6.90 -7.27 5.45
C LYS A 71 7.13 -7.27 6.95
N ILE A 72 6.35 -6.46 7.65
CA ILE A 72 6.20 -6.60 9.10
C ILE A 72 5.09 -7.63 9.29
N PRO A 73 5.35 -8.81 9.87
CA PRO A 73 4.31 -9.81 10.04
C PRO A 73 3.21 -9.26 10.95
N ASP A 74 1.98 -9.20 10.44
CA ASP A 74 0.81 -9.11 11.31
C ASP A 74 0.58 -10.50 11.90
N THR A 75 0.27 -10.57 13.18
CA THR A 75 0.16 -11.80 13.98
C THR A 75 -0.90 -12.81 13.50
N LYS A 76 -1.57 -12.55 12.37
CA LYS A 76 -2.62 -13.38 11.77
C LYS A 76 -2.57 -13.48 10.24
N ASP A 77 -1.45 -13.15 9.59
CA ASP A 77 -1.32 -13.34 8.13
C ASP A 77 -1.07 -14.83 7.79
N GLU A 78 -1.98 -15.72 8.22
CA GLU A 78 -1.98 -17.15 7.91
C GLU A 78 -2.56 -17.45 6.51
N GLN A 79 -2.92 -16.42 5.73
CA GLN A 79 -3.52 -16.59 4.41
C GLN A 79 -2.70 -15.88 3.34
N MET A 80 -1.43 -16.26 3.23
CA MET A 80 -0.81 -16.23 1.91
C MET A 80 -1.63 -17.12 0.97
N PRO A 81 -2.12 -16.59 -0.17
CA PRO A 81 -2.82 -17.41 -1.15
C PRO A 81 -1.83 -18.44 -1.69
N LYS A 82 -1.98 -19.71 -1.30
CA LYS A 82 -1.22 -20.91 -1.71
C LYS A 82 0.26 -20.62 -2.07
N PRO A 83 1.26 -21.09 -1.29
CA PRO A 83 2.68 -20.82 -1.54
C PRO A 83 3.17 -21.18 -2.97
N ASP A 84 2.42 -22.00 -3.72
CA ASP A 84 2.74 -22.42 -5.08
C ASP A 84 2.07 -21.59 -6.21
N PHE A 85 1.26 -20.56 -5.91
CA PHE A 85 0.59 -19.76 -6.95
C PHE A 85 1.48 -18.61 -7.45
N ILE A 86 1.94 -18.73 -8.70
CA ILE A 86 2.78 -17.71 -9.34
C ILE A 86 1.92 -16.52 -9.76
N HIS A 87 2.19 -15.32 -9.24
CA HIS A 87 1.54 -14.08 -9.70
C HIS A 87 2.59 -13.05 -10.11
N LEU A 88 2.63 -12.72 -11.40
CA LEU A 88 3.60 -11.80 -11.98
C LEU A 88 2.90 -10.66 -12.69
N TRP A 89 3.42 -9.45 -12.53
CA TRP A 89 3.07 -8.33 -13.40
C TRP A 89 4.14 -8.17 -14.47
N VAL A 90 3.71 -7.94 -15.70
CA VAL A 90 4.60 -7.79 -16.85
C VAL A 90 4.16 -6.57 -17.64
N ASN A 91 4.96 -5.50 -17.63
CA ASN A 91 4.66 -4.34 -18.47
C ASN A 91 4.97 -4.64 -19.93
N SER A 92 4.05 -4.24 -20.80
CA SER A 92 4.11 -4.53 -22.22
C SER A 92 3.51 -3.38 -23.05
N SER A 93 3.45 -3.58 -24.36
CA SER A 93 2.75 -2.66 -25.27
C SER A 93 1.51 -3.33 -25.86
N ALA A 94 0.51 -2.52 -26.22
CA ALA A 94 -0.75 -3.03 -26.77
C ALA A 94 -0.52 -3.91 -28.02
N ASN A 95 0.45 -3.54 -28.86
CA ASN A 95 0.83 -4.31 -30.05
C ASN A 95 1.42 -5.68 -29.70
N LYS A 96 2.26 -5.76 -28.66
CA LYS A 96 2.79 -7.04 -28.17
C LYS A 96 1.69 -7.89 -27.53
N LEU A 97 0.76 -7.28 -26.79
CA LEU A 97 -0.37 -8.00 -26.20
C LEU A 97 -1.25 -8.69 -27.27
N ALA A 98 -1.49 -8.03 -28.39
CA ALA A 98 -2.27 -8.58 -29.49
C ALA A 98 -1.66 -9.85 -30.10
N THR A 99 -0.35 -10.06 -30.00
CA THR A 99 0.32 -11.25 -30.55
C THR A 99 0.11 -12.50 -29.70
N PHE A 100 -0.43 -12.38 -28.48
CA PHE A 100 -0.72 -13.53 -27.62
C PHE A 100 -2.08 -14.18 -27.91
N ASN A 101 -2.93 -13.55 -28.75
CA ASN A 101 -4.21 -14.14 -29.13
C ASN A 101 -4.00 -15.47 -29.85
N ASN A 102 -4.46 -16.57 -29.22
CA ASN A 102 -4.35 -17.95 -29.70
C ASN A 102 -2.91 -18.50 -29.82
N ALA A 103 -1.92 -17.88 -29.17
CA ALA A 103 -0.56 -18.39 -29.14
C ALA A 103 -0.38 -19.42 -28.02
N LYS A 104 0.24 -20.57 -28.33
CA LYS A 104 0.77 -21.50 -27.33
C LYS A 104 2.26 -21.22 -27.18
N LEU A 105 2.66 -20.73 -26.02
CA LEU A 105 4.05 -20.38 -25.73
C LEU A 105 4.65 -21.39 -24.76
N ALA A 106 5.91 -21.74 -25.00
CA ALA A 106 6.77 -22.37 -24.01
C ALA A 106 7.69 -21.30 -23.44
N TYR A 107 7.77 -21.21 -22.12
CA TYR A 107 8.62 -20.26 -21.41
C TYR A 107 9.21 -20.95 -20.19
N ALA A 108 10.39 -20.50 -19.77
CA ALA A 108 11.00 -20.85 -18.49
C ALA A 108 11.00 -19.59 -17.62
N ILE A 109 10.66 -19.74 -16.35
CA ILE A 109 10.76 -18.67 -15.35
C ILE A 109 11.88 -19.09 -14.41
N GLU A 110 12.89 -18.24 -14.28
CA GLU A 110 13.98 -18.38 -13.32
C GLU A 110 13.83 -17.27 -12.28
N THR A 111 14.06 -17.62 -11.01
CA THR A 111 13.99 -16.67 -9.89
C THR A 111 15.01 -17.09 -8.83
N ASP A 112 15.64 -16.10 -8.22
CA ASP A 112 16.51 -16.31 -7.05
C ASP A 112 15.68 -16.52 -5.75
N GLY A 113 14.35 -16.49 -5.87
CA GLY A 113 13.41 -16.60 -4.76
C GLY A 113 13.18 -15.29 -4.02
N ILE A 114 12.37 -15.36 -2.95
CA ILE A 114 12.14 -14.26 -2.03
C ILE A 114 12.98 -14.53 -0.78
N LYS A 115 13.79 -13.55 -0.37
CA LYS A 115 14.40 -13.54 0.96
C LYS A 115 13.45 -12.83 1.91
N GLU A 116 12.82 -13.58 2.81
CA GLU A 116 11.99 -13.00 3.86
C GLU A 116 12.83 -12.69 5.10
N GLU A 117 12.61 -11.52 5.67
CA GLU A 117 13.21 -11.09 6.94
C GLU A 117 12.13 -10.44 7.78
N THR A 118 12.08 -10.81 9.06
CA THR A 118 11.16 -10.22 10.03
C THR A 118 11.81 -8.99 10.65
N LEU A 119 11.13 -7.84 10.54
CA LEU A 119 11.51 -6.61 11.23
C LEU A 119 10.51 -6.26 12.33
N GLU A 120 11.04 -5.81 13.45
CA GLU A 120 10.24 -5.22 14.54
C GLU A 120 10.19 -3.70 14.36
N THR A 121 9.00 -3.14 14.50
CA THR A 121 8.74 -1.70 14.52
C THR A 121 7.51 -1.41 15.38
N GLN A 122 7.16 -0.15 15.56
CA GLN A 122 6.03 0.24 16.40
C GLN A 122 5.32 1.49 15.89
N ASN A 123 4.01 1.55 16.11
CA ASN A 123 3.32 2.82 16.14
C ASN A 123 3.69 3.58 17.42
N VAL A 124 3.86 4.90 17.34
CA VAL A 124 4.12 5.74 18.51
C VAL A 124 2.86 6.52 18.84
N ILE A 125 2.37 6.40 20.07
CA ILE A 125 1.09 6.99 20.49
C ILE A 125 1.28 7.87 21.72
N GLY A 126 0.83 9.12 21.62
CA GLY A 126 0.66 10.05 22.73
C GLY A 126 -0.82 10.34 22.97
N VAL A 127 -1.22 10.52 24.22
CA VAL A 127 -2.61 10.81 24.59
C VAL A 127 -2.65 11.97 25.57
N LEU A 128 -3.58 12.90 25.35
CA LEU A 128 -3.86 14.00 26.26
C LEU A 128 -5.34 14.00 26.62
N GLU A 129 -5.63 13.93 27.93
CA GLU A 129 -7.00 13.93 28.43
C GLU A 129 -7.69 15.28 28.16
N GLY A 130 -8.95 15.20 27.72
CA GLY A 130 -9.81 16.35 27.52
C GLY A 130 -10.22 17.03 28.83
N THR A 131 -10.52 18.32 28.75
CA THR A 131 -10.88 19.15 29.92
C THR A 131 -12.33 19.01 30.37
N ASP A 132 -13.21 18.50 29.52
CA ASP A 132 -14.64 18.42 29.81
C ASP A 132 -14.98 17.03 30.42
N PRO A 133 -15.58 16.97 31.62
CA PRO A 133 -15.88 15.70 32.29
C PRO A 133 -16.78 14.73 31.52
N LYS A 134 -17.56 15.23 30.54
CA LYS A 134 -18.42 14.41 29.69
C LYS A 134 -17.77 14.06 28.37
N LEU A 135 -17.05 15.01 27.76
CA LEU A 135 -16.48 14.84 26.42
C LEU A 135 -15.09 14.20 26.41
N LYS A 136 -14.40 14.10 27.56
CA LYS A 136 -13.06 13.50 27.63
C LYS A 136 -13.00 12.01 27.27
N GLU A 137 -14.14 11.32 27.27
CA GLU A 137 -14.25 9.91 26.83
C GLU A 137 -14.45 9.78 25.31
N GLU A 138 -14.57 10.91 24.59
CA GLU A 138 -14.52 11.00 23.13
C GLU A 138 -13.13 11.48 22.70
N PHE A 139 -12.56 10.82 21.68
CA PHE A 139 -11.21 11.07 21.20
C PHE A 139 -11.23 11.69 19.80
N ILE A 140 -10.37 12.69 19.61
CA ILE A 140 -9.96 13.17 18.30
C ILE A 140 -8.56 12.62 18.03
N MET A 141 -8.42 11.86 16.95
CA MET A 141 -7.14 11.33 16.52
C MET A 141 -6.47 12.27 15.54
N TYR A 142 -5.19 12.55 15.76
CA TYR A 142 -4.28 13.25 14.87
C TYR A 142 -3.18 12.27 14.48
N SER A 143 -3.03 12.03 13.19
CA SER A 143 -2.22 10.93 12.67
C SER A 143 -1.35 11.35 11.48
N ALA A 144 -0.19 10.71 11.40
CA ALA A 144 0.74 10.74 10.29
C ALA A 144 1.52 9.43 10.30
N HIS A 145 2.20 9.06 9.22
CA HIS A 145 3.22 8.01 9.28
C HIS A 145 4.61 8.63 9.38
N TYR A 146 5.55 7.90 9.97
CA TYR A 146 6.92 8.35 10.19
C TYR A 146 7.97 7.50 9.47
N ASP A 147 7.56 6.39 8.84
CA ASP A 147 8.42 5.63 7.93
C ASP A 147 8.55 6.33 6.57
N HIS A 148 9.52 5.88 5.78
CA HIS A 148 9.74 6.35 4.42
C HIS A 148 10.31 5.22 3.56
N VAL A 149 10.18 5.34 2.24
CA VAL A 149 10.72 4.40 1.24
C VAL A 149 12.24 4.16 1.40
N GLY A 150 12.97 5.17 1.90
CA GLY A 150 14.40 5.05 2.22
C GLY A 150 15.31 5.18 1.00
N ILE A 151 15.74 4.08 0.42
CA ILE A 151 16.68 4.05 -0.72
C ILE A 151 15.96 3.51 -1.95
N GLY A 152 16.07 4.23 -3.07
CA GLY A 152 15.50 3.79 -4.35
C GLY A 152 16.44 3.96 -5.53
N LYS A 153 15.87 4.01 -6.73
CA LYS A 153 16.66 4.21 -7.95
C LYS A 153 17.32 5.59 -7.91
N PRO A 154 18.62 5.68 -8.26
CA PRO A 154 19.31 6.97 -8.33
C PRO A 154 18.60 7.93 -9.27
N ASP A 155 18.51 9.19 -8.89
CA ASP A 155 18.03 10.26 -9.74
C ASP A 155 19.06 10.63 -10.84
N ALA A 156 18.77 11.69 -11.61
CA ALA A 156 19.64 12.13 -12.71
C ALA A 156 21.05 12.57 -12.27
N VAL A 157 21.25 12.88 -10.98
CA VAL A 157 22.55 13.27 -10.41
C VAL A 157 23.19 12.13 -9.60
N GLY A 158 22.53 10.97 -9.53
CA GLY A 158 23.02 9.78 -8.85
C GLY A 158 22.61 9.66 -7.38
N ASP A 159 21.69 10.50 -6.89
CA ASP A 159 21.19 10.39 -5.52
C ASP A 159 20.09 9.32 -5.44
N SER A 160 20.33 8.28 -4.64
CA SER A 160 19.39 7.19 -4.39
C SER A 160 18.61 7.34 -3.09
N ILE A 161 18.90 8.37 -2.28
CA ILE A 161 18.30 8.56 -0.97
C ILE A 161 17.01 9.36 -1.14
N TYR A 162 15.90 8.74 -0.77
CA TYR A 162 14.66 9.45 -0.62
C TYR A 162 14.53 9.92 0.84
N ASN A 163 14.78 11.21 1.05
CA ASN A 163 14.92 11.82 2.38
C ASN A 163 13.62 11.92 3.19
N GLY A 164 12.46 11.68 2.59
CA GLY A 164 11.16 11.68 3.27
C GLY A 164 10.69 13.01 3.88
N ALA A 165 11.26 14.13 3.43
CA ALA A 165 10.93 15.44 3.99
C ALA A 165 9.44 15.80 3.79
N ARG A 166 8.92 15.60 2.56
CA ARG A 166 7.51 15.83 2.21
C ARG A 166 6.63 14.65 2.51
N ASP A 167 7.13 13.45 2.29
CA ASP A 167 6.43 12.20 2.52
C ASP A 167 7.21 11.45 3.59
N ASN A 168 6.88 11.47 4.88
CA ASN A 168 5.85 12.30 5.47
C ASN A 168 6.34 13.03 6.73
N ALA A 169 7.60 13.50 6.71
CA ALA A 169 8.12 14.29 7.81
C ALA A 169 7.31 15.60 8.01
N ILE A 170 6.73 16.21 6.96
CA ILE A 170 5.80 17.34 7.16
C ILE A 170 4.55 16.93 7.96
N GLY A 171 3.95 15.78 7.69
CA GLY A 171 2.77 15.32 8.43
C GLY A 171 3.14 14.98 9.88
N THR A 172 4.26 14.28 10.06
CA THR A 172 4.80 13.98 11.39
C THR A 172 5.08 15.26 12.19
N THR A 173 5.74 16.26 11.59
CA THR A 173 5.99 17.54 12.27
C THR A 173 4.73 18.36 12.50
N ALA A 174 3.72 18.27 11.62
CA ALA A 174 2.41 18.90 11.82
C ALA A 174 1.69 18.31 13.03
N VAL A 175 1.65 16.97 13.17
CA VAL A 175 1.04 16.29 14.33
C VAL A 175 1.80 16.61 15.62
N LEU A 176 3.14 16.63 15.59
CA LEU A 176 3.95 17.06 16.75
C LEU A 176 3.65 18.52 17.14
N SER A 177 3.49 19.42 16.16
CA SER A 177 3.13 20.82 16.41
C SER A 177 1.73 20.96 17.01
N MET A 178 0.78 20.14 16.54
CA MET A 178 -0.56 20.06 17.13
C MET A 178 -0.48 19.56 18.58
N ALA A 179 0.33 18.53 18.86
CA ALA A 179 0.53 18.00 20.20
C ALA A 179 1.11 19.06 21.16
N GLU A 180 2.11 19.83 20.71
CA GLU A 180 2.67 20.93 21.51
C GLU A 180 1.60 21.99 21.82
N ASN A 181 0.84 22.43 20.81
CA ASN A 181 -0.17 23.48 20.99
C ASN A 181 -1.34 23.02 21.87
N ILE A 182 -1.85 21.81 21.66
CA ILE A 182 -2.96 21.27 22.45
C ILE A 182 -2.47 20.93 23.87
N GLY A 183 -1.22 20.54 24.06
CA GLY A 183 -0.62 20.38 25.40
C GLY A 183 -0.64 21.69 26.21
N LYS A 184 -0.44 22.84 25.57
CA LYS A 184 -0.53 24.18 26.19
C LYS A 184 -1.97 24.66 26.36
N PHE A 185 -2.83 24.31 25.40
CA PHE A 185 -4.23 24.71 25.36
C PHE A 185 -5.14 23.48 25.16
N PRO A 186 -5.36 22.68 26.22
CA PRO A 186 -6.09 21.42 26.09
C PRO A 186 -7.53 21.63 25.59
N THR A 187 -7.99 20.75 24.71
CA THR A 187 -9.36 20.80 24.20
C THR A 187 -10.35 20.15 25.18
N LYS A 188 -11.66 20.22 24.87
CA LYS A 188 -12.69 19.55 25.68
C LYS A 188 -12.64 18.02 25.55
N ARG A 189 -12.34 17.52 24.35
CA ARG A 189 -12.20 16.09 24.03
C ARG A 189 -10.75 15.66 24.26
N SER A 190 -10.57 14.37 24.48
CA SER A 190 -9.22 13.81 24.55
C SER A 190 -8.59 13.79 23.15
N ALA A 191 -7.28 14.01 23.08
CA ALA A 191 -6.52 13.97 21.83
C ALA A 191 -5.61 12.74 21.82
N ILE A 192 -5.64 12.00 20.71
CA ILE A 192 -4.69 10.92 20.41
C ILE A 192 -3.77 11.44 19.31
N PHE A 193 -2.46 11.42 19.54
CA PHE A 193 -1.45 11.68 18.54
C PHE A 193 -0.79 10.36 18.19
N ILE A 194 -0.95 9.89 16.95
CA ILE A 194 -0.43 8.59 16.52
C ILE A 194 0.47 8.74 15.31
N PHE A 195 1.66 8.15 15.40
CA PHE A 195 2.62 8.06 14.31
C PHE A 195 2.69 6.62 13.85
N PHE A 196 2.17 6.35 12.65
CA PHE A 196 2.12 5.02 12.06
C PHE A 196 3.47 4.64 11.45
N THR A 197 3.79 3.35 11.49
CA THR A 197 4.92 2.75 10.79
C THR A 197 4.43 1.87 9.64
N GLY A 198 5.27 1.61 8.65
CA GLY A 198 4.96 0.70 7.55
C GLY A 198 3.81 1.15 6.66
N GLU A 199 3.57 2.46 6.54
CA GLU A 199 2.59 3.01 5.60
C GLU A 199 3.00 2.67 4.17
N GLU A 200 4.28 2.90 3.86
CA GLU A 200 4.86 2.74 2.51
C GLU A 200 4.97 1.27 2.09
N LYS A 201 4.77 0.35 3.06
CA LYS A 201 4.71 -1.10 2.84
C LYS A 201 3.28 -1.64 2.85
N GLY A 202 2.28 -0.75 2.81
CA GLY A 202 0.87 -1.10 2.68
C GLY A 202 0.05 -0.86 3.94
N LEU A 203 0.16 0.32 4.55
CA LEU A 203 -0.66 0.75 5.69
C LEU A 203 -0.55 -0.15 6.94
N LEU A 204 0.56 -0.85 7.12
CA LEU A 204 0.68 -1.93 8.09
C LEU A 204 0.44 -1.47 9.54
N GLY A 205 1.02 -0.32 9.93
CA GLY A 205 0.84 0.22 11.27
C GLY A 205 -0.60 0.67 11.56
N SER A 206 -1.27 1.31 10.60
CA SER A 206 -2.64 1.79 10.79
C SER A 206 -3.65 0.64 10.77
N GLN A 207 -3.44 -0.36 9.90
CA GLN A 207 -4.19 -1.61 9.93
C GLN A 207 -4.07 -2.29 11.30
N TYR A 208 -2.85 -2.49 11.79
CA TYR A 208 -2.61 -3.11 13.08
C TYR A 208 -3.32 -2.38 14.23
N TYR A 209 -3.32 -1.03 14.21
CA TYR A 209 -4.04 -0.24 15.22
C TYR A 209 -5.56 -0.45 15.17
N VAL A 210 -6.17 -0.52 13.97
CA VAL A 210 -7.61 -0.75 13.83
C VAL A 210 -8.00 -2.14 14.31
N GLU A 211 -7.14 -3.14 14.08
CA GLU A 211 -7.36 -4.53 14.51
C GLU A 211 -7.09 -4.73 16.01
N HIS A 212 -6.16 -3.96 16.59
CA HIS A 212 -5.74 -4.03 17.98
C HIS A 212 -5.80 -2.66 18.67
N PRO A 213 -6.99 -2.02 18.73
CA PRO A 213 -7.07 -0.63 19.14
C PRO A 213 -6.90 -0.47 20.66
N ILE A 214 -6.01 0.44 21.07
CA ILE A 214 -5.82 0.78 22.49
C ILE A 214 -7.09 1.42 23.07
N PHE A 215 -7.81 2.20 22.26
CA PHE A 215 -9.10 2.78 22.62
C PHE A 215 -10.17 2.20 21.71
N PRO A 216 -11.34 1.77 22.23
CA PRO A 216 -12.46 1.34 21.41
C PRO A 216 -12.74 2.31 20.26
N LEU A 217 -12.75 1.81 19.02
CA LEU A 217 -12.89 2.66 17.82
C LEU A 217 -14.14 3.55 17.87
N LYS A 218 -15.22 3.09 18.51
CA LYS A 218 -16.45 3.87 18.73
C LYS A 218 -16.27 5.14 19.56
N GLN A 219 -15.18 5.26 20.32
CA GLN A 219 -14.85 6.45 21.09
C GLN A 219 -14.03 7.46 20.28
N ILE A 220 -13.43 7.05 19.16
CA ILE A 220 -12.71 7.94 18.25
C ILE A 220 -13.75 8.58 17.33
N VAL A 221 -14.16 9.81 17.66
CA VAL A 221 -15.27 10.49 16.97
C VAL A 221 -14.80 11.25 15.72
N TYR A 222 -13.48 11.43 15.55
CA TYR A 222 -12.87 12.00 14.36
C TYR A 222 -11.41 11.56 14.23
N GLY A 223 -10.97 11.32 12.99
CA GLY A 223 -9.57 11.07 12.65
C GLY A 223 -9.07 12.07 11.61
N PHE A 224 -8.04 12.83 11.97
CA PHE A 224 -7.28 13.69 11.08
C PHE A 224 -5.99 12.97 10.71
N ASN A 225 -5.81 12.62 9.44
CA ASN A 225 -4.54 12.12 8.92
C ASN A 225 -3.91 13.20 8.05
N THR A 226 -2.63 13.49 8.28
CA THR A 226 -1.83 14.37 7.42
C THR A 226 -0.77 13.55 6.73
N ASP A 227 -0.79 13.64 5.40
CA ASP A 227 0.12 12.94 4.53
C ASP A 227 0.46 13.82 3.34
N GLY A 228 1.75 14.02 3.14
CA GLY A 228 2.29 14.81 2.06
C GLY A 228 2.47 14.06 0.76
N GLY A 229 2.14 12.77 0.64
CA GLY A 229 2.24 12.03 -0.62
C GLY A 229 1.55 12.73 -1.79
N GLY A 230 2.21 12.82 -2.97
CA GLY A 230 1.49 12.95 -4.25
C GLY A 230 1.36 14.28 -5.02
N TYR A 231 2.13 15.36 -4.79
CA TYR A 231 2.14 16.54 -5.68
C TYR A 231 3.46 17.33 -5.64
N ASN A 232 4.20 17.40 -6.76
CA ASN A 232 5.45 18.19 -6.86
C ASN A 232 5.21 19.69 -7.09
N ASN A 233 3.95 20.15 -7.12
CA ASN A 233 3.64 21.54 -7.38
C ASN A 233 3.67 22.35 -6.08
N THR A 234 4.81 22.99 -5.81
CA THR A 234 5.02 23.86 -4.64
C THR A 234 4.20 25.16 -4.65
N LYS A 235 3.47 25.45 -5.74
CA LYS A 235 2.57 26.61 -5.83
C LYS A 235 1.16 26.32 -5.30
N LEU A 236 0.84 25.07 -5.02
CA LEU A 236 -0.47 24.66 -4.52
C LEU A 236 -0.29 24.02 -3.15
N ALA A 237 -0.87 24.63 -2.13
CA ALA A 237 -1.10 23.95 -0.86
C ALA A 237 -2.27 22.98 -1.07
N THR A 238 -2.01 21.69 -0.90
CA THR A 238 -3.06 20.68 -0.83
C THR A 238 -3.27 20.40 0.65
N VAL A 239 -4.50 20.64 1.13
CA VAL A 239 -4.92 20.39 2.52
C VAL A 239 -5.93 19.26 2.49
#